data_AF-A0A8J3MSE8-F1
#
_entry.id   AF-A0A8J3MSE8-F1
#
_cell.length_a   1.000
_cell.length_b   1.000
_cell.length_c   1.000
_cell.angle_alpha   90.00
_cell.angle_beta   90.00
_cell.angle_gamma   90.00
#
_symmetry.space_group_name_H-M   'P 1'
#
loop_
_entity.id
_entity.type
_entity.pdbx_description
1 polymer ?
#
loop_
_entity_poly.entity_id
_entity_poly.type
_entity_poly.pdbx_seq_one_letter_code
_entity_poly.pdbx_strand_id
1 'polypeptide(L)' 'MPQKKPLKGVGDKEQRQYEHIKESAEKSGRYGDRAEEVAARTVMKHHKEQHHQKGK' A
#
# COMPACT_ATOMS: atom_id res chain seq x y z
N MET A 1 -13.90 14.12 8.47
CA MET A 1 -14.25 12.68 8.54
C MET A 1 -12.98 11.89 8.27
N PRO A 2 -12.57 10.94 9.12
CA PRO A 2 -11.39 10.13 8.81
C PRO A 2 -11.72 9.27 7.59
N GLN A 3 -10.98 9.46 6.50
CA GLN A 3 -11.12 8.62 5.31
C GLN A 3 -10.84 7.17 5.73
N LYS A 4 -11.77 6.28 5.37
CA LYS A 4 -11.73 4.86 5.73
C LYS A 4 -10.37 4.30 5.28
N LYS A 5 -9.58 3.76 6.21
CA LYS A 5 -8.26 3.21 5.89
C LYS A 5 -8.44 2.09 4.85
N PRO A 6 -7.80 2.16 3.67
CA PRO A 6 -7.98 1.15 2.62
C PRO A 6 -7.38 -0.19 3.03
N LEU A 7 -6.40 -0.18 3.95
CA LEU A 7 -5.73 -1.36 4.46
C LEU A 7 -5.93 -1.47 5.97
N LYS A 8 -6.24 -2.69 6.45
CA LYS A 8 -6.44 -2.99 7.87
C LYS A 8 -5.10 -3.35 8.52
N GLY A 9 -4.81 -2.77 9.68
CA GLY A 9 -3.60 -3.07 10.46
C GLY A 9 -2.35 -2.29 10.03
N VAL A 10 -2.48 -1.34 9.08
CA VAL A 10 -1.36 -0.50 8.65
C VAL A 10 -1.36 0.86 9.37
N GLY A 11 -0.17 1.41 9.59
CA GLY A 11 0.02 2.73 10.17
C GLY A 11 -0.23 3.86 9.17
N ASP A 12 -0.09 5.10 9.65
CA ASP A 12 -0.32 6.30 8.82
C ASP A 12 0.75 6.47 7.73
N LYS A 13 1.95 5.92 7.92
CA LYS A 13 3.03 5.92 6.92
C LYS A 13 2.67 5.03 5.74
N GLU A 14 2.22 3.82 6.01
CA GLU A 14 1.81 2.85 5.01
C GLU A 14 0.57 3.32 4.24
N GLN A 15 -0.34 4.04 4.90
CA GLN A 15 -1.49 4.64 4.23
C GLN A 15 -1.05 5.71 3.19
N ARG A 16 -0.07 6.56 3.53
CA ARG A 16 0.51 7.50 2.55
C ARG A 16 1.25 6.78 1.41
N GLN A 17 1.93 5.68 1.71
CA GLN A 17 2.59 4.87 0.66
C GLN A 17 1.58 4.28 -0.30
N TYR A 18 0.45 3.78 0.21
CA TYR A 18 -0.63 3.25 -0.61
C TYR A 18 -1.14 4.30 -1.61
N GLU A 19 -1.47 5.50 -1.12
CA GLU A 19 -1.96 6.59 -1.97
C GLU A 19 -0.94 6.97 -3.04
N HIS A 20 0.34 7.07 -2.67
CA HIS A 20 1.40 7.42 -3.61
C HIS A 20 1.62 6.35 -4.70
N ILE A 21 1.61 5.07 -4.32
CA ILE A 21 1.77 3.96 -5.28
C ILE A 21 0.54 3.86 -6.18
N LYS A 22 -0.67 4.05 -5.63
CA LYS A 22 -1.91 4.07 -6.41
C LYS A 22 -1.88 5.18 -7.45
N GLU A 23 -1.57 6.41 -7.03
CA GLU A 23 -1.48 7.56 -7.94
C GLU A 23 -0.41 7.35 -9.02
N SER A 24 0.75 6.80 -8.66
CA SER A 24 1.81 6.47 -9.61
C SER A 24 1.37 5.39 -10.62
N ALA A 25 0.70 4.34 -10.14
CA ALA A 25 0.16 3.26 -10.96
C ALA A 25 -0.92 3.76 -11.93
N GLU A 26 -1.82 4.62 -11.47
CA GLU A 26 -2.86 5.27 -12.29
C GLU A 26 -2.23 6.18 -13.35
N LYS A 27 -1.29 7.06 -12.96
CA LYS A 27 -0.56 7.93 -13.90
C LYS A 27 0.21 7.15 -14.96
N SER A 28 0.76 6.00 -14.61
CA SER A 28 1.48 5.14 -15.56
C SER A 28 0.56 4.47 -16.59
N GLY A 29 -0.76 4.39 -16.30
CA GLY A 29 -1.74 3.68 -17.12
C GLY A 29 -1.52 2.17 -17.24
N ARG A 30 -0.48 1.61 -16.60
CA ARG A 30 -0.02 0.23 -16.82
C ARG A 30 -0.97 -0.82 -16.26
N TYR A 31 -1.72 -0.48 -15.21
CA TYR A 31 -2.47 -1.45 -14.42
C TYR A 31 -3.99 -1.26 -14.50
N GLY A 32 -4.47 -0.14 -15.06
CA GLY A 32 -5.90 0.18 -15.14
C GLY A 32 -6.61 -0.02 -13.80
N ASP A 33 -7.69 -0.79 -13.81
CA ASP A 33 -8.49 -1.13 -12.62
C ASP A 33 -7.70 -1.87 -11.52
N ARG A 34 -6.54 -2.46 -11.86
CA ARG A 34 -5.68 -3.17 -10.89
C ARG A 34 -4.75 -2.25 -10.12
N ALA A 35 -4.71 -0.95 -10.40
CA ALA A 35 -3.83 0.00 -9.70
C ALA A 35 -4.03 -0.06 -8.18
N GLU A 36 -5.29 -0.21 -7.74
CA GLU A 36 -5.65 -0.34 -6.33
C GLU A 36 -5.07 -1.61 -5.69
N GLU A 37 -5.22 -2.75 -6.38
CA GLU A 37 -4.71 -4.03 -5.91
C GLU A 37 -3.18 -4.05 -5.83
N VAL A 38 -2.50 -3.47 -6.83
CA VAL A 38 -1.04 -3.37 -6.86
C VAL A 38 -0.53 -2.51 -5.70
N ALA A 39 -1.16 -1.36 -5.45
CA ALA A 39 -0.81 -0.51 -4.31
C ALA A 39 -1.01 -1.25 -2.98
N ALA A 40 -2.15 -1.91 -2.81
CA ALA A 40 -2.46 -2.69 -1.61
C ALA A 40 -1.43 -3.81 -1.37
N ARG A 41 -1.13 -4.61 -2.39
CA ARG A 41 -0.15 -5.71 -2.29
C ARG A 41 1.26 -5.21 -1.98
N THR A 42 1.66 -4.10 -2.60
CA THR A 42 3.00 -3.54 -2.40
C THR A 42 3.19 -3.05 -0.97
N VAL A 43 2.20 -2.33 -0.44
CA VAL A 43 2.24 -1.87 0.96
C VAL A 43 2.18 -3.04 1.94
N MET A 44 1.30 -4.03 1.71
CA MET A 44 1.23 -5.21 2.58
C MET A 44 2.52 -6.04 2.57
N LYS A 45 3.21 -6.13 1.43
CA LYS A 45 4.54 -6.76 1.33
C LYS A 45 5.54 -5.99 2.20
N HIS A 46 5.64 -4.68 2.02
CA HIS A 46 6.55 -3.85 2.82
C HIS A 46 6.23 -3.91 4.32
N HIS A 47 4.96 -3.85 4.69
CA HIS A 47 4.53 -3.94 6.08
C HIS A 47 4.96 -5.27 6.71
N LYS A 48 4.77 -6.39 6.00
CA LYS A 48 5.25 -7.71 6.45
C LYS A 48 6.77 -7.76 6.58
N GLU A 49 7.52 -7.24 5.61
CA GLU A 49 8.99 -7.21 5.65
C GLU A 49 9.53 -6.37 6.82
N GLN A 50 8.89 -5.24 7.12
CA GLN A 50 9.29 -4.35 8.21
C GLN A 50 8.92 -4.92 9.59
N HIS A 51 7.80 -5.64 9.70
CA HIS A 51 7.35 -6.25 10.96
C HIS A 51 7.85 -7.68 11.16
N HIS A 52 8.43 -8.32 10.14
CA HIS A 52 9.23 -9.52 10.35
C HIS A 52 10.52 -9.12 11.07
N GLN A 53 10.59 -9.41 12.38
CA GLN A 53 11.89 -9.61 13.00
C GLN A 53 12.61 -10.68 12.17
N LYS A 54 13.70 -10.31 11.49
CA LYS A 54 14.64 -11.30 10.95
C LYS A 54 14.99 -12.21 12.12
N GLY A 55 14.65 -13.49 11.99
CA GLY A 55 14.92 -14.50 13.01
C GLY A 55 16.36 -14.37 13.49
N LYS A 56 16.53 -14.27 14.81
CA LYS A 56 17.79 -14.58 15.45
C LYS A 56 18.01 -16.08 15.44
#